data_AF-A0A7X0J0W8-F1
#
_entry.id   AF-A0A7X0J0W8-F1
#
_cell.length_a   1.000
_cell.length_b   1.000
_cell.length_c   1.000
_cell.angle_alpha   90.00
_cell.angle_beta   90.00
_cell.angle_gamma   90.00
#
_symmetry.space_group_name_H-M   'P 1'
#
loop_
_entity.id
_entity.type
_entity.pdbx_description
1 polymer ?
#
loop_
_entity_poly.entity_id
_entity_poly.type
_entity_poly.pdbx_seq_one_letter_code
_entity_poly.pdbx_strand_id
1 'polypeptide(L)' 'MKTVTFSFDHPVAVKIFFNCTSDPHLKQEIKLLRSDEYGLLHIPLEGIPEGIWELMLEWNHEDRDFCMKKVLEIPGAILS' A
#
# COMPACT_ATOMS: atom_id res chain seq x y z
N MET A 1 -9.99 5.18 -11.32
CA MET A 1 -8.71 4.93 -10.63
C MET A 1 -8.89 3.79 -9.66
N LYS A 2 -7.95 2.84 -9.60
CA LYS A 2 -7.95 1.76 -8.58
C LYS A 2 -7.15 2.26 -7.38
N THR A 3 -7.77 2.25 -6.20
CA THR A 3 -7.18 2.76 -4.95
C THR A 3 -7.44 1.73 -3.86
N VAL A 4 -6.47 1.51 -2.98
CA VAL A 4 -6.72 0.81 -1.72
C VAL A 4 -6.75 1.85 -0.62
N THR A 5 -7.77 1.76 0.23
CA THR A 5 -7.94 2.66 1.37
C THR A 5 -7.72 1.89 2.66
N PHE A 6 -6.86 2.43 3.53
CA PHE A 6 -6.69 1.97 4.90
C PHE A 6 -7.28 3.02 5.85
N SER A 7 -7.95 2.56 6.91
CA SER A 7 -8.51 3.42 7.94
C SER A 7 -7.68 3.26 9.21
N PHE A 8 -7.27 4.39 9.76
CA PHE A 8 -6.57 4.49 11.04
C PHE A 8 -7.42 5.30 12.00
N ASP A 9 -7.30 5.04 13.31
CA ASP A 9 -8.06 5.78 14.34
C ASP A 9 -7.58 7.23 14.52
N HIS A 10 -6.45 7.59 13.89
CA HIS A 10 -5.85 8.92 13.91
C HIS A 10 -5.03 9.17 12.63
N PRO A 11 -4.73 10.44 12.27
CA PRO A 11 -3.83 10.76 11.17
C PRO A 11 -2.41 10.21 11.39
N VAL A 12 -1.87 9.54 10.39
CA VAL A 12 -0.57 8.85 10.44
C VAL A 12 0.25 9.13 9.18
N ALA A 13 1.57 9.17 9.35
CA ALA A 13 2.51 9.07 8.24
C ALA A 13 2.95 7.60 8.12
N VAL A 14 2.81 7.03 6.93
CA VAL A 14 3.00 5.61 6.68
C VAL A 14 4.04 5.40 5.58
N LYS A 15 5.01 4.54 5.87
CA LYS A 15 5.92 3.98 4.87
C LYS A 15 5.32 2.69 4.33
N ILE A 16 5.17 2.62 3.02
CA ILE A 16 4.52 1.52 2.31
C ILE A 16 5.58 0.85 1.45
N PHE A 17 5.62 -0.48 1.51
CA PHE A 17 6.47 -1.32 0.67
C PHE A 17 5.58 -2.19 -0.21
N PHE A 18 5.83 -2.18 -1.51
CA PHE A 18 5.17 -3.03 -2.49
C PHE A 18 6.12 -4.15 -2.90
N ASN A 19 5.78 -5.39 -2.55
CA ASN A 19 6.54 -6.57 -2.92
C ASN A 19 5.72 -7.42 -3.88
N CYS A 20 6.12 -7.53 -5.15
CA CYS A 20 5.47 -8.45 -6.06
C CYS A 20 5.90 -9.88 -5.71
N THR A 21 4.94 -10.73 -5.36
CA THR A 21 5.19 -12.14 -5.01
C THR A 21 4.99 -13.06 -6.20
N SER A 22 4.27 -12.61 -7.23
CA SER A 22 4.08 -13.37 -8.48
C SER A 22 5.20 -13.21 -9.50
N ASP A 23 5.95 -12.10 -9.47
CA ASP A 23 7.12 -11.89 -10.33
C ASP A 23 8.31 -11.32 -9.51
N PRO A 24 9.34 -12.14 -9.25
CA PRO A 24 10.51 -11.72 -8.47
C PRO A 24 11.42 -10.71 -9.18
N HIS A 25 11.23 -10.47 -10.49
CA HIS A 25 12.03 -9.47 -11.23
C HIS A 25 11.49 -8.06 -11.06
N LEU A 26 10.24 -7.91 -10.63
CA LEU A 26 9.67 -6.61 -10.32
C LEU A 26 10.31 -6.04 -9.05
N LYS A 27 10.93 -4.87 -9.21
CA LYS A 27 11.59 -4.20 -8.10
C LYS A 27 10.57 -3.80 -7.05
N GLN A 28 10.96 -3.97 -5.79
CA GLN A 28 10.23 -3.42 -4.66
C GLN A 28 10.10 -1.90 -4.81
N GLU A 29 8.89 -1.39 -4.63
CA GLU A 29 8.63 0.06 -4.60
C GLU A 29 8.34 0.50 -3.17
N ILE A 30 8.91 1.64 -2.75
CA ILE A 30 8.67 2.23 -1.42
C ILE A 30 8.00 3.59 -1.61
N LYS A 31 6.88 3.82 -0.92
CA LYS A 31 6.18 5.10 -0.90
C LYS A 31 6.02 5.60 0.52
N LEU A 32 6.12 6.91 0.70
CA LEU A 32 5.82 7.59 1.96
C LEU A 32 4.54 8.39 1.72
N LEU A 33 3.46 8.00 2.40
CA LEU A 33 2.15 8.65 2.28
C LEU A 33 1.67 9.06 3.67
N ARG A 34 0.75 10.03 3.70
CA ARG A 34 0.08 10.47 4.92
C ARG A 34 -1.41 10.23 4.76
N SER A 35 -2.07 9.75 5.80
CA SER A 35 -3.53 9.76 5.82
C SER A 35 -4.06 11.18 5.94
N ASP A 36 -5.33 11.36 5.57
CA ASP A 36 -6.03 12.61 5.74
C ASP A 36 -6.37 12.89 7.22
N GLU A 37 -7.08 13.99 7.47
CA GLU A 37 -7.50 14.42 8.81
C GLU A 37 -8.46 13.43 9.50
N TYR A 38 -9.09 12.54 8.74
CA TYR A 38 -9.99 11.50 9.24
C TYR A 38 -9.28 10.15 9.42
N GLY A 39 -7.97 10.08 9.20
CA GLY A 39 -7.20 8.85 9.30
C GLY A 39 -7.34 7.93 8.09
N LEU A 40 -7.86 8.41 6.95
CA LEU A 40 -7.97 7.63 5.72
C LEU A 40 -6.71 7.76 4.87
N LEU A 41 -6.04 6.64 4.61
CA LEU A 41 -4.88 6.55 3.75
C LEU A 41 -5.28 6.01 2.38
N HIS A 42 -5.23 6.87 1.37
CA HIS A 42 -5.50 6.48 -0.02
C HIS A 42 -4.21 6.12 -0.75
N ILE A 43 -4.07 4.85 -1.10
CA ILE A 43 -2.92 4.34 -1.84
C ILE A 43 -3.33 4.13 -3.31
N PRO A 44 -2.87 4.99 -4.24
CA PRO A 44 -3.14 4.80 -5.66
C PRO A 44 -2.37 3.57 -6.17
N LEU A 45 -3.08 2.69 -6.90
CA LEU A 45 -2.49 1.53 -7.57
C LEU A 45 -2.15 1.80 -9.04
N GLU A 46 -2.19 3.07 -9.46
CA GLU A 46 -1.83 3.46 -10.81
C GLU A 46 -0.33 3.25 -11.06
N GLY A 47 0.00 2.65 -12.20
CA GLY A 47 1.38 2.30 -12.56
C GLY A 47 1.92 1.04 -11.88
N ILE A 48 1.17 0.40 -10.97
CA ILE A 48 1.55 -0.89 -10.39
C ILE A 48 1.17 -2.01 -11.39
N PRO A 49 2.14 -2.83 -11.84
CA PRO A 49 1.86 -3.96 -12.74
C PRO A 49 0.84 -4.95 -12.16
N GLU A 50 0.21 -5.71 -13.05
CA GLU A 50 -0.62 -6.85 -12.65
C GLU A 50 0.20 -7.89 -11.87
N GLY A 51 -0.48 -8.61 -10.98
CA GLY A 51 0.15 -9.64 -10.17
C GLY A 51 -0.37 -9.70 -8.74
N ILE A 52 0.29 -10.54 -7.95
CA ILE A 52 0.04 -10.69 -6.52
C ILE A 52 1.09 -9.85 -5.79
N TRP A 53 0.61 -8.93 -4.96
CA TRP A 53 1.44 -7.97 -4.25
C TRP A 53 1.23 -8.13 -2.74
N GLU A 54 2.32 -8.22 -1.99
CA GLU A 54 2.32 -8.01 -0.55
C GLU A 54 2.63 -6.53 -0.28
N LEU A 55 1.66 -5.82 0.31
CA LEU A 55 1.84 -4.49 0.85
C LEU A 55 2.22 -4.62 2.31
N MET A 56 3.32 -3.99 2.69
CA MET A 56 3.71 -3.79 4.09
C MET A 56 3.62 -2.31 4.41
N LEU A 57 2.90 -1.98 5.47
CA LEU A 57 2.75 -0.63 5.99
C LEU A 57 3.50 -0.57 7.31
N GLU A 58 4.36 0.44 7.47
CA GLU A 58 5.07 0.76 8.70
C GLU A 58 4.76 2.20 9.09
N TRP A 59 4.39 2.42 10.34
CA TRP A 59 4.14 3.77 10.88
C TRP A 59 4.51 3.84 12.36
N ASN A 60 4.72 5.06 12.83
CA ASN A 60 4.99 5.33 14.24
C ASN A 60 3.86 6.19 14.82
N HIS A 61 3.47 5.88 16.05
CA HIS A 61 2.53 6.68 16.83
C HIS A 61 2.83 6.54 18.33
N GLU A 62 2.91 7.66 19.06
CA GLU A 62 3.23 7.69 20.51
C GLU A 62 4.48 6.88 20.87
N ASP A 63 5.59 7.11 20.14
CA ASP A 63 6.88 6.41 20.32
C ASP A 63 6.80 4.89 20.15
N ARG A 64 5.73 4.37 19.55
CA ARG A 64 5.54 2.97 19.22
C ARG A 64 5.53 2.76 17.72
N ASP A 65 6.25 1.74 17.28
CA ASP A 65 6.27 1.31 15.89
C ASP A 65 5.20 0.26 15.65
N PHE A 66 4.46 0.45 14.56
CA PHE A 66 3.41 -0.44 14.11
C PHE A 66 3.71 -0.93 12.71
N CYS A 67 3.30 -2.16 12.42
CA CYS A 67 3.34 -2.71 11.07
C CYS A 67 2.06 -3.47 10.72
N MET A 68 1.68 -3.43 9.45
CA MET A 68 0.57 -4.20 8.91
C MET A 68 0.96 -4.78 7.56
N LYS A 69 0.55 -6.03 7.31
CA LYS A 69 0.69 -6.68 6.01
C LYS A 69 -0.66 -6.92 5.37
N LYS A 70 -0.73 -6.70 4.06
CA LYS A 70 -1.92 -6.99 3.26
C LYS A 70 -1.51 -7.55 1.89
N VAL A 71 -2.00 -8.73 1.57
CA VAL A 71 -1.90 -9.26 0.21
C VAL A 71 -3.03 -8.69 -0.64
N LEU A 72 -2.69 -8.25 -1.85
CA LEU A 72 -3.60 -7.76 -2.87
C LEU A 72 -3.33 -8.48 -4.18
N GLU A 73 -4.40 -8.79 -4.90
CA GLU A 73 -4.33 -9.21 -6.29
C GLU A 73 -4.71 -8.00 -7.16
N ILE A 74 -3.80 -7.61 -8.06
CA ILE A 74 -4.04 -6.57 -9.04
C ILE A 74 -4.35 -7.27 -10.36
N PRO A 75 -5.64 -7.40 -10.74
CA PRO A 75 -6.01 -8.03 -11.98
C PRO A 75 -5.58 -7.12 -13.15
N GLY A 76 -5.04 -7.77 -14.18
CA GLY A 76 -4.73 -7.16 -15.46
C GLY A 76 -5.88 -6.35 -16.03
N ALA A 77 -5.55 -5.35 -16.85
CA ALA A 77 -6.56 -4.71 -17.67
C ALA A 77 -7.10 -5.75 -18.65
N ILE A 78 -8.38 -6.13 -18.50
CA ILE A 78 -9.09 -6.81 -19.59
C ILE A 78 -9.23 -5.76 -20.69
N LEU A 79 -8.38 -5.82 -21.70
CA LEU A 79 -8.61 -5.12 -22.96
C LEU A 79 -9.78 -5.84 -23.64
N SER A 80 -11.00 -5.39 -23.33
CA SER A 80 -12.23 -5.75 -24.04
C SER A 80 -12.45 -4.83 -25.23
#